data_AF-K8ELQ0-F1
#
_entry.id   AF-K8ELQ0-F1
#
_cell.length_a   1.000
_cell.length_b   1.000
_cell.length_c   1.000
_cell.angle_alpha   90.00
_cell.angle_beta   90.00
_cell.angle_gamma   90.00
#
_symmetry.space_group_name_H-M   'P 1'
#
loop_
_entity.id
_entity.type
_entity.pdbx_description
1 polymer ?
#
loop_
_entity_poly.entity_id
_entity_poly.type
_entity_poly.pdbx_seq_one_letter_code
_entity_poly.pdbx_strand_id
1 'polypeptide(L)'
;MLRRAGRRALQHSEQRQFGTNSCSQKPLCFFLQTSERREQREQREQFQHHHHRQQNLYYTKGKKSFTTSATAKIGQTGVPEEYGQPKTGGTAFLGTPRNHRELLNTRPLSPDVLDVDGKSAHYKFPIVALSSITNRVTGCVLSGAVGVGGVIACVGGPEAVPETVELFKSQFPLLVFPAKAMLSFPFVYHGVAGLRHVIWDMSVFGIDNENAKKSSMFVFASSIVGAAAMASTSI
;
A
#
# COMPACT_ATOMS: atom_id res chain seq x y z
N MET A 1 -13.45 13.64 -21.21
CA MET A 1 -13.63 13.11 -22.58
C MET A 1 -12.47 13.49 -23.54
N LEU A 2 -11.20 13.45 -23.11
CA LEU A 2 -10.06 13.97 -23.91
C LEU A 2 -8.86 12.99 -24.03
N ARG A 3 -9.10 11.67 -24.02
CA ARG A 3 -8.05 10.65 -24.22
C ARG A 3 -8.32 9.67 -25.37
N ARG A 4 -9.21 10.03 -26.32
CA ARG A 4 -9.49 9.21 -27.52
C ARG A 4 -8.97 9.80 -28.84
N ALA A 5 -8.42 11.02 -28.85
CA ALA A 5 -7.93 11.66 -30.07
C ALA A 5 -6.49 11.29 -30.46
N GLY A 6 -5.60 11.02 -29.49
CA GLY A 6 -4.17 10.81 -29.77
C GLY A 6 -3.80 9.48 -30.44
N ARG A 7 -4.71 8.48 -30.47
CA ARG A 7 -4.44 7.18 -31.09
C ARG A 7 -4.78 7.09 -32.58
N ARG A 8 -5.49 8.07 -33.14
CA ARG A 8 -5.86 8.09 -34.57
C ARG A 8 -4.84 8.82 -35.46
N ALA A 9 -3.96 9.64 -34.89
CA ALA A 9 -3.00 10.42 -35.67
C ALA A 9 -1.71 9.64 -36.03
N LEU A 10 -1.32 8.64 -35.24
CA LEU A 10 -0.09 7.86 -35.48
C LEU A 10 -0.29 6.66 -36.42
N GLN A 11 -1.50 6.42 -36.90
CA GLN A 11 -1.78 5.35 -37.85
C GLN A 11 -1.77 5.83 -39.31
N HIS A 12 -1.63 7.13 -39.54
CA HIS A 12 -1.75 7.75 -40.87
C HIS A 12 -0.42 8.19 -41.50
N SER A 13 0.72 8.01 -40.80
CA SER A 13 2.05 8.41 -41.27
C SER A 13 2.95 7.27 -41.76
N GLU A 14 2.58 6.00 -41.53
CA GLU A 14 3.38 4.83 -41.96
C GLU A 14 2.89 4.14 -43.24
N GLN A 15 1.88 4.71 -43.93
CA GLN A 15 1.42 4.16 -45.23
C GLN A 15 1.97 4.91 -46.45
N ARG A 16 2.96 5.79 -46.28
CA ARG A 16 3.45 6.65 -47.37
C ARG A 16 4.88 6.37 -47.83
N GLN A 17 5.34 5.12 -47.71
CA GLN A 17 6.55 4.65 -48.40
C GLN A 17 6.43 3.15 -48.73
N PHE A 18 5.76 2.80 -49.83
CA PHE A 18 6.25 1.74 -50.71
C PHE A 18 5.55 1.89 -52.05
N GLY A 19 6.38 2.17 -53.06
CA GLY A 19 5.98 2.63 -54.37
C GLY A 19 5.11 1.64 -55.14
N THR A 20 4.29 2.25 -55.98
CA THR A 20 3.81 1.76 -57.27
C THR A 20 4.59 0.55 -57.80
N ASN A 21 3.90 -0.55 -58.10
CA ASN A 21 4.03 -1.22 -59.40
C ASN A 21 2.85 -2.16 -59.65
N SER A 22 2.29 -1.98 -60.84
CA SER A 22 1.31 -2.80 -61.54
C SER A 22 1.44 -4.31 -61.28
N CYS A 23 0.36 -4.99 -60.90
CA CYS A 23 0.12 -6.34 -61.44
C CYS A 23 -1.37 -6.74 -61.35
N SER A 24 -1.89 -7.04 -62.54
CA SER A 24 -3.17 -7.62 -62.87
C SER A 24 -3.57 -8.84 -62.01
N GLN A 25 -4.88 -9.02 -61.84
CA GLN A 25 -5.58 -10.19 -61.31
C GLN A 25 -4.83 -11.51 -61.50
N LYS A 26 -4.40 -12.15 -60.40
CA LYS A 26 -4.02 -13.57 -60.38
C LYS A 26 -4.46 -14.23 -59.06
N PRO A 27 -5.07 -15.43 -59.09
CA PRO A 27 -5.54 -16.15 -57.89
C PRO A 27 -4.41 -16.53 -56.91
N LEU A 28 -3.16 -16.55 -57.37
CA LEU A 28 -1.97 -16.87 -56.57
C LEU A 28 -1.59 -15.80 -55.53
N CYS A 29 -1.79 -14.50 -55.79
CA CYS A 29 -1.48 -13.44 -54.81
C CYS A 29 -2.44 -13.47 -53.61
N PHE A 30 -3.71 -13.80 -53.83
CA PHE A 30 -4.66 -13.98 -52.73
C PHE A 30 -4.33 -15.21 -51.89
N PHE A 31 -3.81 -16.27 -52.52
CA PHE A 31 -3.39 -17.49 -51.83
C PHE A 31 -2.15 -17.26 -50.94
N LEU A 32 -1.16 -16.51 -51.43
CA LEU A 32 0.04 -16.16 -50.65
C LEU A 32 -0.28 -15.19 -49.49
N GLN A 33 -1.15 -14.21 -49.71
CA GLN A 33 -1.54 -13.29 -48.64
C GLN A 33 -2.53 -13.90 -47.62
N THR A 34 -3.16 -15.03 -47.96
CA THR A 34 -3.91 -15.85 -47.00
C THR A 34 -3.02 -16.85 -46.27
N SER A 35 -1.94 -17.36 -46.87
CA SER A 35 -0.96 -18.21 -46.17
C SER A 35 -0.17 -17.43 -45.12
N GLU A 36 0.33 -16.23 -45.43
CA GLU A 36 1.04 -15.39 -44.44
C GLU A 36 0.13 -14.96 -43.27
N ARG A 37 -1.15 -14.69 -43.53
CA ARG A 37 -2.11 -14.39 -42.47
C ARG A 37 -2.43 -15.60 -41.60
N ARG A 38 -2.40 -16.82 -42.15
CA ARG A 38 -2.55 -18.05 -41.38
C ARG A 38 -1.35 -18.28 -40.47
N GLU A 39 -0.13 -18.12 -40.99
CA GLU A 39 1.10 -18.22 -40.19
C GLU A 39 1.14 -17.19 -39.07
N GLN A 40 0.76 -15.92 -39.33
CA GLN A 40 0.69 -14.92 -38.26
C GLN A 40 -0.40 -15.20 -37.23
N ARG A 41 -1.50 -15.84 -37.63
CA ARG A 41 -2.56 -16.26 -36.70
C ARG A 41 -2.10 -17.41 -35.82
N GLU A 42 -1.41 -18.38 -36.41
CA GLU A 42 -0.80 -19.51 -35.69
C GLU A 42 0.29 -19.03 -34.71
N GLN A 43 1.15 -18.08 -35.10
CA GLN A 43 2.13 -17.48 -34.19
C GLN A 43 1.47 -16.71 -33.03
N ARG A 44 0.37 -15.98 -33.30
CA ARG A 44 -0.39 -15.28 -32.24
C ARG A 44 -1.09 -16.25 -31.31
N GLU A 45 -1.63 -17.34 -31.83
CA GLU A 45 -2.26 -18.40 -31.04
C GLU A 45 -1.22 -19.13 -30.19
N GLN A 46 -0.05 -19.45 -30.73
CA GLN A 46 1.08 -20.01 -29.98
C GLN A 46 1.56 -19.06 -28.88
N PHE A 47 1.68 -17.76 -29.16
CA PHE A 47 2.05 -16.75 -28.18
C PHE A 47 1.00 -16.64 -27.05
N GLN A 48 -0.29 -16.62 -27.39
CA GLN A 48 -1.38 -16.62 -26.42
C GLN A 48 -1.40 -17.91 -25.59
N HIS A 49 -1.16 -19.07 -26.21
CA HIS A 49 -1.11 -20.35 -25.52
C HIS A 49 0.09 -20.43 -24.56
N HIS A 50 1.24 -19.88 -24.94
CA HIS A 50 2.40 -19.74 -24.07
C HIS A 50 2.13 -18.81 -22.89
N HIS A 51 1.47 -17.67 -23.13
CA HIS A 51 1.08 -16.72 -22.08
C HIS A 51 0.10 -17.32 -21.07
N HIS A 52 -0.93 -18.04 -21.54
CA HIS A 52 -1.87 -18.76 -20.68
C HIS A 52 -1.18 -19.87 -19.89
N ARG A 53 -0.25 -20.61 -20.50
CA ARG A 53 0.52 -21.66 -19.81
C ARG A 53 1.38 -21.08 -18.69
N GLN A 54 2.02 -19.93 -18.91
CA GLN A 54 2.80 -19.25 -17.87
C GLN A 54 1.91 -18.74 -16.73
N GLN A 55 0.76 -18.14 -17.03
CA GLN A 55 -0.18 -17.68 -16.00
C GLN A 55 -0.72 -18.84 -15.15
N ASN A 56 -1.05 -19.97 -15.79
CA ASN A 56 -1.54 -21.15 -15.07
C ASN A 56 -0.45 -21.79 -14.20
N LEU A 57 0.80 -21.81 -14.67
CA LEU A 57 1.96 -22.24 -13.86
C LEU A 57 2.15 -21.32 -12.64
N TYR A 58 2.00 -20.02 -12.80
CA TYR A 58 2.10 -19.06 -11.68
C TYR A 58 0.99 -19.29 -10.64
N TYR A 59 -0.25 -19.48 -11.10
CA TYR A 59 -1.43 -19.69 -10.25
C TYR A 59 -1.41 -21.05 -9.53
N THR A 60 -0.96 -22.12 -10.22
CA THR A 60 -0.86 -23.46 -9.62
C THR A 60 0.34 -23.59 -8.68
N LYS A 61 1.45 -22.89 -8.94
CA LYS A 61 2.60 -22.80 -8.02
C LYS A 61 2.23 -22.07 -6.72
N GLY A 62 1.36 -21.05 -6.80
CA GLY A 62 0.79 -20.38 -5.62
C GLY A 62 -0.03 -21.31 -4.72
N LYS A 63 -0.79 -22.26 -5.29
CA LYS A 63 -1.58 -23.23 -4.52
C LYS A 63 -0.76 -24.34 -3.87
N LYS A 64 0.36 -24.75 -4.49
CA LYS A 64 1.30 -25.74 -3.91
C LYS A 64 2.29 -25.13 -2.90
N SER A 65 2.37 -23.80 -2.81
CA SER A 65 3.23 -23.09 -1.86
C SER A 65 2.60 -22.92 -0.47
N PHE A 66 1.36 -23.40 -0.26
CA PHE A 66 0.66 -23.28 1.02
C PHE A 66 1.13 -24.30 2.07
N THR A 67 1.93 -25.31 1.70
CA THR A 67 2.38 -26.37 2.62
C THR A 67 3.85 -26.34 2.99
N THR A 68 4.61 -25.33 2.54
CA THR A 68 5.95 -25.05 3.07
C THR A 68 6.00 -23.66 3.70
N SER A 69 5.08 -23.40 4.63
CA SER A 69 5.28 -22.36 5.63
C SER A 69 6.34 -22.87 6.58
N ALA A 70 7.54 -22.30 6.50
CA ALA A 70 8.54 -22.45 7.54
C ALA A 70 7.87 -22.09 8.88
N THR A 71 7.82 -23.05 9.79
CA THR A 71 7.39 -22.83 11.17
C THR A 71 8.35 -21.81 11.78
N ALA A 72 7.96 -20.54 11.79
CA ALA A 72 8.64 -19.53 12.58
C ALA A 72 8.44 -19.90 14.05
N LYS A 73 9.45 -20.51 14.66
CA LYS A 73 9.48 -20.74 16.11
C LYS A 73 9.62 -19.38 16.80
N ILE A 74 8.83 -19.15 17.84
CA ILE A 74 8.92 -17.98 18.71
C ILE A 74 10.37 -17.87 19.21
N GLY A 75 11.03 -16.74 18.93
CA GLY A 75 12.41 -16.46 19.34
C GLY A 75 13.47 -16.49 18.23
N GLN A 76 13.14 -16.94 17.01
CA GLN A 76 14.03 -16.71 15.86
C GLN A 76 13.82 -15.30 15.30
N THR A 77 14.70 -14.37 15.68
CA THR A 77 14.84 -13.08 15.00
C THR A 77 15.75 -13.26 13.78
N GLY A 78 15.19 -13.13 12.59
CA GLY A 78 15.96 -13.13 11.35
C GLY A 78 15.28 -13.86 10.21
N VAL A 79 15.64 -13.44 9.00
CA VAL A 79 15.30 -14.12 7.77
C VAL A 79 16.04 -15.47 7.75
N PRO A 80 15.35 -16.62 7.54
CA PRO A 80 15.97 -17.94 7.47
C PRO A 80 17.18 -17.93 6.53
N GLU A 81 18.25 -18.68 6.84
CA GLU A 81 19.45 -18.73 5.99
C GLU A 81 19.15 -19.14 4.54
N GLU A 82 18.08 -19.90 4.34
CA GLU A 82 17.62 -20.39 3.05
C GLU A 82 16.61 -19.46 2.35
N TYR A 83 16.21 -18.34 2.97
CA TYR A 83 15.22 -17.44 2.38
C TYR A 83 15.75 -16.78 1.11
N GLY A 84 15.06 -16.99 -0.01
CA GLY A 84 15.49 -16.54 -1.33
C GLY A 84 16.43 -17.51 -2.05
N GLN A 85 16.81 -18.63 -1.43
CA GLN A 85 17.59 -19.68 -2.08
C GLN A 85 16.66 -20.71 -2.74
N PRO A 86 17.00 -21.23 -3.94
CA PRO A 86 16.25 -22.34 -4.52
C PRO A 86 16.45 -23.60 -3.67
N LYS A 87 15.39 -24.44 -3.57
CA LYS A 87 15.39 -25.71 -2.81
C LYS A 87 16.49 -26.72 -3.22
N THR A 88 17.19 -26.47 -4.32
CA THR A 88 18.31 -27.25 -4.84
C THR A 88 19.68 -26.81 -4.30
N GLY A 89 19.72 -25.83 -3.39
CA GLY A 89 20.94 -25.31 -2.78
C GLY A 89 21.56 -24.18 -3.59
N GLY A 90 21.49 -22.98 -3.02
CA GLY A 90 22.32 -21.82 -3.40
C GLY A 90 21.94 -21.09 -4.69
N THR A 91 22.02 -19.77 -4.63
CA THR A 91 21.90 -18.84 -5.76
C THR A 91 23.22 -18.72 -6.56
N ALA A 92 24.00 -19.81 -6.65
CA ALA A 92 25.31 -19.83 -7.32
C ALA A 92 25.21 -19.43 -8.81
N PHE A 93 24.09 -19.76 -9.46
CA PHE A 93 23.76 -19.34 -10.83
C PHE A 93 23.62 -17.81 -10.99
N LEU A 94 23.20 -17.10 -9.93
CA LEU A 94 23.09 -15.63 -9.90
C LEU A 94 24.41 -14.96 -9.50
N GLY A 95 25.50 -15.72 -9.32
CA GLY A 95 26.81 -15.19 -8.93
C GLY A 95 26.89 -14.70 -7.48
N THR A 96 25.96 -15.12 -6.62
CA THR A 96 26.04 -14.75 -5.19
C THR A 96 27.15 -15.55 -4.51
N PRO A 97 28.10 -14.86 -3.86
CA PRO A 97 29.25 -15.54 -3.26
C PRO A 97 28.85 -16.29 -1.98
N ARG A 98 29.62 -17.31 -1.62
CA ARG A 98 29.34 -18.17 -0.44
C ARG A 98 29.28 -17.36 0.87
N ASN A 99 30.00 -16.25 0.95
CA ASN A 99 30.02 -15.30 2.07
C ASN A 99 29.01 -14.14 1.93
N HIS A 100 27.92 -14.30 1.17
CA HIS A 100 26.94 -13.22 0.94
C HIS A 100 26.38 -12.60 2.24
N ARG A 101 26.16 -13.38 3.31
CA ARG A 101 25.64 -12.87 4.60
C ARG A 101 26.63 -11.91 5.26
N GLU A 102 27.91 -12.24 5.23
CA GLU A 102 28.99 -11.40 5.74
C GLU A 102 29.07 -10.08 4.95
N LEU A 103 28.97 -10.16 3.63
CA LEU A 103 28.94 -8.98 2.75
C LEU A 103 27.69 -8.12 2.93
N LEU A 104 26.55 -8.70 3.35
CA LEU A 104 25.35 -7.93 3.68
C LEU A 104 25.52 -7.17 4.99
N ASN A 105 26.19 -7.76 5.98
CA ASN A 105 26.50 -7.09 7.25
C ASN A 105 27.45 -5.89 7.06
N THR A 106 28.32 -5.93 6.06
CA THR A 106 29.22 -4.80 5.72
C THR A 106 28.51 -3.66 5.00
N ARG A 107 27.30 -3.88 4.45
CA ARG A 107 26.58 -2.83 3.70
C ARG A 107 25.90 -1.88 4.68
N PRO A 108 26.24 -0.57 4.68
CA PRO A 108 25.50 0.39 5.46
C PRO A 108 24.07 0.52 4.90
N LEU A 109 23.09 0.65 5.80
CA LEU A 109 21.75 1.05 5.40
C LEU A 109 21.75 2.54 5.07
N SER A 110 21.17 2.91 3.94
CA SER A 110 20.99 4.32 3.59
C SER A 110 20.04 4.98 4.60
N PRO A 111 20.33 6.21 5.06
CA PRO A 111 19.40 7.00 5.87
C PRO A 111 18.07 7.18 5.14
N ASP A 112 16.95 7.01 5.86
CA ASP A 112 15.61 7.15 5.31
C ASP A 112 14.84 8.28 6.00
N VAL A 113 14.41 8.05 7.25
CA VAL A 113 13.59 8.96 8.03
C VAL A 113 14.46 9.94 8.82
N LEU A 114 15.44 9.40 9.54
CA LEU A 114 16.42 10.15 10.33
C LEU A 114 17.75 10.19 9.59
N ASP A 115 18.49 11.27 9.80
CA ASP A 115 19.83 11.45 9.26
C ASP A 115 20.84 10.51 9.95
N VAL A 116 22.05 10.40 9.40
CA VAL A 116 23.14 9.53 9.91
C VAL A 116 23.45 9.82 11.38
N ASP A 117 23.31 11.08 11.82
CA ASP A 117 23.55 11.51 13.19
C ASP A 117 22.36 11.26 14.14
N GLY A 118 21.20 10.82 13.62
CA GLY A 118 19.96 10.55 14.38
C GLY A 118 19.25 11.80 14.94
N LYS A 119 19.78 13.00 14.70
CA LYS A 119 19.30 14.25 15.29
C LYS A 119 18.32 15.01 14.42
N SER A 120 18.35 14.79 13.11
CA SER A 120 17.57 15.54 12.13
C SER A 120 16.79 14.60 11.22
N ALA A 121 15.65 15.05 10.71
CA ALA A 121 14.91 14.31 9.70
C ALA A 121 15.62 14.45 8.36
N HIS A 122 15.98 13.33 7.74
CA HIS A 122 16.57 13.30 6.40
C HIS A 122 15.48 13.46 5.32
N TYR A 123 14.31 12.85 5.54
CA TYR A 123 13.20 12.89 4.61
C TYR A 123 12.34 14.16 4.75
N LYS A 124 12.04 14.80 3.62
CA LYS A 124 11.07 15.92 3.58
C LYS A 124 9.65 15.38 3.65
N PHE A 125 9.05 15.42 4.84
CA PHE A 125 7.70 14.91 5.07
C PHE A 125 6.61 15.70 4.31
N PRO A 126 5.91 15.10 3.34
CA PRO A 126 4.69 15.68 2.81
C PRO A 126 3.56 15.53 3.85
N ILE A 127 2.58 16.43 3.81
CA ILE A 127 1.40 16.40 4.69
C ILE A 127 0.63 15.06 4.62
N VAL A 128 0.68 14.37 3.47
CA VAL A 128 0.06 13.06 3.29
C VAL A 128 0.76 11.98 4.15
N ALA A 129 2.10 12.03 4.24
CA ALA A 129 2.87 11.11 5.08
C ALA A 129 2.62 11.39 6.56
N LEU A 130 2.61 12.68 6.95
CA LEU A 130 2.24 13.08 8.32
C LEU A 130 0.83 12.58 8.66
N SER A 131 -0.13 12.72 7.75
CA SER A 131 -1.49 12.24 7.98
C SER A 131 -1.56 10.72 8.22
N SER A 132 -0.74 9.93 7.52
CA SER A 132 -0.67 8.48 7.75
C SER A 132 -0.07 8.15 9.12
N ILE A 133 1.01 8.82 9.51
CA ILE A 133 1.64 8.64 10.83
C ILE A 133 0.64 9.01 11.93
N THR A 134 -0.02 10.16 11.81
CA THR A 134 -1.04 10.59 12.77
C THR A 134 -2.16 9.57 12.88
N ASN A 135 -2.63 8.98 11.78
CA ASN A 135 -3.68 7.95 11.84
C ASN A 135 -3.26 6.70 12.63
N ARG A 136 -1.98 6.30 12.53
CA ARG A 136 -1.44 5.19 13.33
C ARG A 136 -1.34 5.57 14.80
N VAL A 137 -0.81 6.75 15.11
CA VAL A 137 -0.67 7.25 16.48
C VAL A 137 -2.04 7.37 17.16
N THR A 138 -3.03 7.97 16.48
CA THR A 138 -4.38 8.10 17.05
C THR A 138 -5.04 6.74 17.27
N GLY A 139 -4.81 5.77 16.39
CA GLY A 139 -5.25 4.38 16.57
C GLY A 139 -4.63 3.72 17.80
N CYS A 140 -3.30 3.81 17.96
CA CYS A 140 -2.60 3.29 19.13
C CYS A 140 -3.08 3.95 20.44
N VAL A 141 -3.26 5.27 20.44
CA VAL A 141 -3.78 6.01 21.59
C VAL A 141 -5.19 5.55 21.95
N LEU A 142 -6.09 5.41 20.97
CA LEU A 142 -7.45 4.97 21.20
C LEU A 142 -7.52 3.53 21.69
N SER A 143 -6.73 2.62 21.11
CA SER A 143 -6.60 1.24 21.60
C SER A 143 -6.06 1.18 23.02
N GLY A 144 -5.07 2.03 23.35
CA GLY A 144 -4.56 2.17 24.71
C GLY A 144 -5.63 2.66 25.68
N ALA A 145 -6.40 3.68 25.30
CA ALA A 145 -7.48 4.22 26.13
C ALA A 145 -8.57 3.17 26.41
N VAL A 146 -9.02 2.44 25.38
CA VAL A 146 -9.99 1.35 25.53
C VAL A 146 -9.39 0.19 26.34
N GLY A 147 -8.11 -0.14 26.14
CA GLY A 147 -7.43 -1.19 26.90
C GLY A 147 -7.34 -0.87 28.39
N VAL A 148 -6.90 0.34 28.75
CA VAL A 148 -6.83 0.80 30.15
C VAL A 148 -8.22 0.87 30.78
N GLY A 149 -9.20 1.45 30.09
CA GLY A 149 -10.59 1.49 30.57
C GLY A 149 -11.18 0.08 30.76
N GLY A 150 -10.86 -0.84 29.85
CA GLY A 150 -11.24 -2.24 29.95
C GLY A 150 -10.63 -2.94 31.16
N VAL A 151 -9.35 -2.70 31.46
CA VAL A 151 -8.70 -3.24 32.66
C VAL A 151 -9.35 -2.69 33.94
N ILE A 152 -9.62 -1.39 34.01
CA ILE A 152 -10.30 -0.77 35.15
C ILE A 152 -11.68 -1.41 35.37
N ALA A 153 -12.47 -1.57 34.30
CA ALA A 153 -13.78 -2.22 34.36
C ALA A 153 -13.69 -3.69 34.79
N CYS A 154 -12.69 -4.44 34.31
CA CYS A 154 -12.53 -5.85 34.66
C CYS A 154 -12.11 -6.05 36.11
N VAL A 155 -11.26 -5.17 36.66
CA VAL A 155 -10.74 -5.30 38.04
C VAL A 155 -11.70 -4.70 39.07
N GLY A 156 -12.26 -3.53 38.78
CA GLY A 156 -13.11 -2.79 39.72
C GLY A 156 -14.61 -3.00 39.53
N GLY A 157 -15.04 -3.73 38.49
CA GLY A 157 -16.46 -3.93 38.19
C GLY A 157 -17.08 -2.80 37.35
N PRO A 158 -18.40 -2.84 37.12
CA PRO A 158 -19.08 -1.94 36.19
C PRO A 158 -19.01 -0.46 36.58
N GLU A 159 -18.95 -0.16 37.89
CA GLU A 159 -18.94 1.22 38.41
C GLU A 159 -17.53 1.82 38.51
N ALA A 160 -16.46 1.03 38.34
CA ALA A 160 -15.10 1.52 38.53
C ALA A 160 -14.68 2.57 37.49
N VAL A 161 -15.13 2.42 36.23
CA VAL A 161 -14.84 3.42 35.19
C VAL A 161 -15.51 4.77 35.52
N PRO A 162 -16.84 4.86 35.75
CA PRO A 162 -17.44 6.14 36.12
C PRO A 162 -16.88 6.72 37.42
N GLU A 163 -16.57 5.89 38.43
CA GLU A 163 -15.91 6.36 39.66
C GLU A 163 -14.54 6.99 39.38
N THR A 164 -13.68 6.37 38.56
CA THR A 164 -12.38 6.96 38.21
C THR A 164 -12.51 8.28 37.45
N VAL A 165 -13.56 8.44 36.62
CA VAL A 165 -13.83 9.68 35.91
C VAL A 165 -14.30 10.77 36.86
N GLU A 166 -15.19 10.48 37.80
CA GLU A 166 -15.64 11.44 38.82
C GLU A 166 -14.51 11.85 39.76
N LEU A 167 -13.65 10.90 40.16
CA LEU A 167 -12.44 11.19 40.93
C LEU A 167 -11.53 12.17 40.15
N PHE A 168 -11.27 11.91 38.87
CA PHE A 168 -10.46 12.81 38.04
C PHE A 168 -11.08 14.23 37.94
N LYS A 169 -12.40 14.32 37.75
CA LYS A 169 -13.12 15.60 37.72
C LYS A 169 -12.98 16.38 39.03
N SER A 170 -13.09 15.69 40.17
CA SER A 170 -12.98 16.31 41.49
C SER A 170 -11.56 16.80 41.80
N GLN A 171 -10.55 16.04 41.39
CA GLN A 171 -9.15 16.30 41.73
C GLN A 171 -8.49 17.29 40.76
N PHE A 172 -8.91 17.29 39.48
CA PHE A 172 -8.31 18.11 38.42
C PHE A 172 -9.38 18.82 37.55
N PRO A 173 -10.23 19.68 38.12
CA PRO A 173 -11.33 20.31 37.39
C PRO A 173 -10.87 21.15 36.19
N LEU A 174 -9.71 21.83 36.31
CA LEU A 174 -9.13 22.62 35.20
C LEU A 174 -8.64 21.74 34.04
N LEU A 175 -8.33 20.46 34.29
CA LEU A 175 -7.81 19.54 33.27
C LEU A 175 -8.93 18.78 32.54
N VAL A 176 -10.19 18.91 32.98
CA VAL A 176 -11.32 18.21 32.37
C VAL A 176 -11.51 18.60 30.90
N PHE A 177 -11.51 19.91 30.61
CA PHE A 177 -11.64 20.40 29.23
C PHE A 177 -10.50 19.93 28.31
N PRO A 178 -9.21 20.13 28.65
CA PRO A 178 -8.12 19.66 27.79
C PRO A 178 -8.06 18.13 27.71
N ALA A 179 -8.41 17.39 28.76
CA ALA A 179 -8.49 15.92 28.69
C ALA A 179 -9.57 15.45 27.70
N LYS A 180 -10.75 16.09 27.72
CA LYS A 180 -11.81 15.84 26.73
C LYS A 180 -11.32 16.14 25.32
N ALA A 181 -10.74 17.32 25.09
CA ALA A 181 -10.21 17.70 23.79
C ALA A 181 -9.12 16.73 23.29
N MET A 182 -8.22 16.30 24.18
CA MET A 182 -7.16 15.33 23.89
C MET A 182 -7.68 13.95 23.51
N LEU A 183 -8.83 13.52 24.05
CA LEU A 183 -9.44 12.24 23.68
C LEU A 183 -10.37 12.36 22.46
N SER A 184 -11.06 13.49 22.31
CA SER A 184 -11.95 13.74 21.17
C SER A 184 -11.18 13.90 19.86
N PHE A 185 -10.00 14.54 19.86
CA PHE A 185 -9.18 14.68 18.67
C PHE A 185 -8.78 13.35 18.00
N PRO A 186 -8.12 12.39 18.70
CA PRO A 186 -7.75 11.12 18.09
C PRO A 186 -8.98 10.31 17.66
N PHE A 187 -10.10 10.41 18.39
CA PHE A 187 -11.35 9.74 18.03
C PHE A 187 -11.90 10.24 16.67
N VAL A 188 -12.08 11.55 16.52
CA VAL A 188 -12.58 12.13 15.27
C VAL A 188 -11.57 11.94 14.14
N TYR A 189 -10.28 12.18 14.41
CA TYR A 189 -9.22 12.03 13.41
C TYR A 189 -9.14 10.62 12.87
N HIS A 190 -9.06 9.62 13.75
CA HIS A 190 -8.96 8.22 13.32
C HIS A 190 -10.20 7.76 12.56
N GLY A 191 -11.39 8.21 12.97
CA GLY A 191 -12.64 7.91 12.26
C GLY A 191 -12.67 8.50 10.84
N VAL A 192 -12.41 9.80 10.69
CA VAL A 192 -12.45 10.48 9.38
C VAL A 192 -11.29 10.02 8.47
N ALA A 193 -10.08 9.87 9.03
CA ALA A 193 -8.94 9.33 8.28
C ALA A 193 -9.18 7.88 7.87
N GLY A 194 -9.76 7.06 8.75
CA GLY A 194 -10.16 5.68 8.47
C GLY A 194 -11.17 5.60 7.33
N LEU A 195 -12.21 6.45 7.35
CA LEU A 195 -13.17 6.54 6.24
C LEU A 195 -12.49 6.90 4.91
N ARG A 196 -11.55 7.86 4.93
CA ARG A 196 -10.75 8.19 3.74
C ARG A 196 -9.96 6.98 3.23
N HIS A 197 -9.36 6.20 4.13
CA HIS A 197 -8.65 4.97 3.76
C HIS A 197 -9.58 3.94 3.12
N VAL A 198 -10.77 3.71 3.69
CA VAL A 198 -11.78 2.83 3.10
C VAL A 198 -12.19 3.32 1.70
N ILE A 199 -12.36 4.64 1.51
CA ILE A 199 -12.67 5.22 0.19
C ILE A 199 -11.53 4.95 -0.81
N TRP A 200 -10.27 5.10 -0.41
CA TRP A 200 -9.11 4.79 -1.26
C TRP A 200 -8.99 3.30 -1.58
N ASP A 201 -9.38 2.42 -0.67
CA ASP A 201 -9.34 0.98 -0.89
C ASP A 201 -10.48 0.51 -1.80
N MET A 202 -11.67 1.10 -1.65
CA MET A 202 -12.85 0.79 -2.47
C MET A 202 -12.82 1.46 -3.85
N SER A 203 -12.12 2.59 -3.97
CA SER A 203 -12.11 3.38 -5.19
C SER A 203 -10.70 3.94 -5.47
N VAL A 204 -10.28 3.96 -6.73
CA VAL A 204 -9.04 4.63 -7.15
C VAL A 204 -9.20 6.18 -7.11
N PHE A 205 -10.26 6.68 -6.47
CA PHE A 205 -10.60 8.10 -6.44
C PHE A 205 -9.76 8.84 -5.40
N GLY A 206 -9.08 9.91 -5.82
CA GLY A 206 -8.36 10.81 -4.91
C GLY A 206 -6.95 10.34 -4.49
N ILE A 207 -6.37 9.35 -5.18
CA ILE A 207 -4.98 8.87 -4.99
C ILE A 207 -3.96 9.73 -5.77
N ASP A 208 -4.41 10.79 -6.44
CA ASP A 208 -3.52 11.79 -7.04
C ASP A 208 -2.90 12.72 -5.98
N ASN A 209 -1.71 13.26 -6.29
CA ASN A 209 -0.93 14.08 -5.35
C ASN A 209 -1.67 15.33 -4.88
N GLU A 210 -2.56 15.91 -5.68
CA GLU A 210 -3.32 17.11 -5.31
C GLU A 210 -4.48 16.77 -4.39
N ASN A 211 -5.30 15.79 -4.75
CA ASN A 211 -6.43 15.38 -3.91
C ASN A 211 -5.97 14.69 -2.63
N ALA A 212 -4.87 13.94 -2.64
CA ALA A 212 -4.28 13.39 -1.43
C ALA A 212 -3.86 14.48 -0.43
N LYS A 213 -3.29 15.59 -0.94
CA LYS A 213 -2.99 16.77 -0.12
C LYS A 213 -4.27 17.41 0.42
N LYS A 214 -5.21 17.77 -0.45
CA LYS A 214 -6.48 18.42 -0.05
C LYS A 214 -7.26 17.59 0.97
N SER A 215 -7.41 16.29 0.71
CA SER A 215 -8.06 15.38 1.65
C SER A 215 -7.31 15.29 2.97
N SER A 216 -5.98 15.31 2.99
CA SER A 216 -5.20 15.35 4.24
C SER A 216 -5.48 16.61 5.06
N MET A 217 -5.51 17.79 4.42
CA MET A 217 -5.89 19.03 5.12
C MET A 217 -7.33 18.98 5.63
N PHE A 218 -8.25 18.43 4.84
CA PHE A 218 -9.63 18.25 5.25
C PHE A 218 -9.77 17.34 6.49
N VAL A 219 -9.01 16.24 6.56
CA VAL A 219 -9.01 15.37 7.75
C VAL A 219 -8.54 16.16 8.97
N PHE A 220 -7.42 16.88 8.89
CA PHE A 220 -6.94 17.69 10.02
C PHE A 220 -7.95 18.77 10.45
N ALA A 221 -8.48 19.53 9.49
CA ALA A 221 -9.44 20.60 9.76
C ALA A 221 -10.74 20.07 10.38
N SER A 222 -11.33 19.02 9.80
CA SER A 222 -12.56 18.41 10.32
C SER A 222 -12.33 17.79 11.71
N SER A 223 -11.13 17.26 11.98
CA SER A 223 -10.78 16.71 13.29
C SER A 223 -10.67 17.78 14.37
N ILE A 224 -10.06 18.94 14.07
CA ILE A 224 -9.97 20.05 15.02
C ILE A 224 -11.37 20.57 15.36
N VAL A 225 -12.21 20.79 14.34
CA VAL A 225 -13.58 21.27 14.53
C VAL A 225 -14.42 20.25 15.30
N GLY A 226 -14.35 18.97 14.92
CA GLY A 226 -15.08 17.90 15.61
C GLY A 226 -14.63 17.70 17.06
N ALA A 227 -13.32 17.78 17.32
CA ALA A 227 -12.79 17.69 18.66
C ALA A 227 -13.24 18.87 19.54
N ALA A 228 -13.21 20.09 19.01
CA ALA A 228 -13.71 21.27 19.72
C ALA A 228 -15.20 21.16 20.03
N ALA A 229 -16.00 20.71 19.05
CA ALA A 229 -17.43 20.48 19.25
C ALA A 229 -17.69 19.46 20.36
N MET A 230 -17.04 18.29 20.32
CA MET A 230 -17.18 17.26 21.35
C MET A 230 -16.64 17.68 22.73
N ALA A 231 -15.57 18.49 22.78
CA ALA A 231 -15.04 18.98 24.05
C ALA A 231 -15.97 20.01 24.69
N SER A 232 -16.67 20.81 23.88
CA SER A 232 -17.55 21.89 24.33
C SER A 232 -18.91 21.42 24.88
N THR A 233 -19.35 20.20 24.57
CA THR A 233 -20.60 19.67 25.13
C THR A 233 -20.45 19.44 26.62
N SER A 234 -21.38 19.96 27.41
CA SER A 234 -21.40 19.73 28.87
C SER A 234 -22.06 18.37 29.15
N ILE A 235 -21.34 17.48 29.84
CA ILE A 235 -21.87 16.30 30.54
C ILE A 235 -21.53 16.51 32.02
#